data_AF-A0A5E4HX64-F1
#
_entry.id   AF-A0A5E4HX64-F1
#
_cell.length_a   1.000
_cell.length_b   1.000
_cell.length_c   1.000
_cell.angle_alpha   90.00
_cell.angle_beta   90.00
_cell.angle_gamma   90.00
#
_symmetry.space_group_name_H-M   'P 1'
#
loop_
_entity.id
_entity.type
_entity.pdbx_description
1 polymer ?
#
loop_
_entity_poly.entity_id
_entity_poly.type
_entity_poly.pdbx_seq_one_letter_code
_entity_poly.pdbx_strand_id
1 'polypeptide(L)'
;MGCFTAPAAVGVLTALFGKRLPARLHMGWLNAMIWGGAAALAVEHVAHGELVPGPPFLTAMASPAGAAGLLHEIAWVGIPMTLALLAAGAAMVLVYEKMIMTRKTGRDAVAQLRGIYSKYKFGLLALMLAGTAIMVLVDRGMGWLGGAPFWEWTATGMVSSGALLGVQMLLPALLIWMGAVVLQKKEAGRARTSA
;
A
#
# COMPACT_ATOMS: atom_id res chain seq x y z
N MET A 1 6.61 -2.70 15.31
CA MET A 1 5.61 -3.57 15.97
C MET A 1 4.16 -3.06 15.76
N GLY A 2 3.60 -3.17 14.54
CA GLY A 2 2.16 -2.97 14.25
C GLY A 2 1.74 -1.67 13.53
N CYS A 3 2.66 -0.82 13.08
CA CYS A 3 2.34 0.49 12.49
C CYS A 3 1.40 0.42 11.27
N PHE A 4 1.50 -0.64 10.46
CA PHE A 4 0.66 -0.86 9.27
C PHE A 4 -0.83 -1.13 9.60
N THR A 5 -1.16 -1.44 10.85
CA THR A 5 -2.55 -1.72 11.27
C THR A 5 -3.45 -0.50 11.17
N ALA A 6 -2.93 0.70 11.44
CA ALA A 6 -3.67 1.95 11.30
C ALA A 6 -4.10 2.21 9.85
N PRO A 7 -3.19 2.23 8.85
CA PRO A 7 -3.62 2.40 7.47
C PRO A 7 -4.42 1.21 6.96
N ALA A 8 -4.15 -0.03 7.41
CA ALA A 8 -4.97 -1.18 7.04
C ALA A 8 -6.42 -1.04 7.51
N ALA A 9 -6.65 -0.55 8.74
CA ALA A 9 -7.98 -0.25 9.25
C ALA A 9 -8.69 0.81 8.41
N VAL A 10 -7.98 1.88 8.02
CA VAL A 10 -8.51 2.87 7.08
C VAL A 10 -8.83 2.24 5.73
N GLY A 11 -7.97 1.36 5.22
CA GLY A 11 -8.18 0.62 3.97
C GLY A 11 -9.44 -0.24 3.97
N VAL A 12 -9.75 -0.88 5.10
CA VAL A 12 -11.02 -1.60 5.29
C VAL A 12 -12.20 -0.63 5.24
N LEU A 13 -12.14 0.49 5.98
CA LEU A 13 -13.20 1.49 5.99
C LEU A 13 -13.44 2.08 4.58
N THR A 14 -12.38 2.44 3.87
CA THR A 14 -12.47 2.99 2.51
C THR A 14 -12.89 1.93 1.49
N ALA A 15 -12.61 0.65 1.70
CA ALA A 15 -13.15 -0.43 0.88
C ALA A 15 -14.67 -0.65 1.10
N LEU A 16 -15.14 -0.58 2.36
CA LEU A 16 -16.54 -0.77 2.71
C LEU A 16 -17.41 0.42 2.31
N PHE A 17 -16.94 1.64 2.61
CA PHE A 17 -17.72 2.87 2.44
C PHE A 17 -17.37 3.65 1.17
N GLY A 18 -16.30 3.30 0.44
CA GLY A 18 -15.83 4.05 -0.71
C GLY A 18 -16.85 4.22 -1.84
N LYS A 19 -17.81 3.28 -1.97
CA LYS A 19 -18.91 3.38 -2.95
C LYS A 19 -19.96 4.43 -2.58
N ARG A 20 -20.02 4.86 -1.32
CA ARG A 20 -20.92 5.94 -0.85
C ARG A 20 -20.30 7.32 -1.03
N LEU A 21 -19.00 7.39 -1.32
CA LEU A 21 -18.27 8.63 -1.53
C LEU A 21 -18.32 9.06 -3.00
N PRO A 22 -18.21 10.37 -3.29
CA PRO A 22 -18.22 10.87 -4.66
C PRO A 22 -17.14 10.21 -5.54
N ALA A 23 -17.52 9.77 -6.74
CA ALA A 23 -16.60 9.10 -7.67
C ALA A 23 -15.35 9.92 -8.02
N ARG A 24 -15.47 11.27 -8.01
CA ARG A 24 -14.37 12.23 -8.17
C ARG A 24 -13.23 12.08 -7.15
N LEU A 25 -13.47 11.41 -6.02
CA LEU A 25 -12.43 11.19 -5.01
C LEU A 25 -11.53 9.99 -5.33
N HIS A 26 -11.81 9.23 -6.39
CA HIS A 26 -11.01 8.09 -6.84
C HIS A 26 -10.60 7.14 -5.69
N MET A 27 -11.55 6.78 -4.82
CA MET A 27 -11.31 5.94 -3.63
C MET A 27 -10.63 4.59 -3.95
N GLY A 28 -10.83 4.07 -5.16
CA GLY A 28 -10.11 2.88 -5.64
C GLY A 28 -8.59 3.07 -5.74
N TRP A 29 -8.11 4.28 -6.03
CA TRP A 29 -6.67 4.58 -6.10
C TRP A 29 -6.06 4.64 -4.71
N LEU A 30 -6.75 5.30 -3.78
CA LEU A 30 -6.36 5.34 -2.38
C LEU A 30 -6.33 3.93 -1.77
N ASN A 31 -7.34 3.09 -2.04
CA ASN A 31 -7.35 1.69 -1.62
C ASN A 31 -6.16 0.91 -2.20
N ALA A 32 -5.81 1.10 -3.47
CA ALA A 32 -4.65 0.43 -4.06
C ALA A 32 -3.35 0.82 -3.36
N MET A 33 -3.16 2.11 -3.06
CA MET A 33 -1.99 2.59 -2.29
C MET A 33 -1.95 1.98 -0.89
N ILE A 34 -3.06 2.03 -0.15
CA ILE A 34 -3.15 1.53 1.22
C ILE A 34 -2.85 0.03 1.26
N TRP A 35 -3.53 -0.77 0.44
CA TRP A 35 -3.34 -2.23 0.44
C TRP A 35 -1.98 -2.65 -0.09
N GLY A 36 -1.41 -1.90 -1.04
CA GLY A 36 -0.03 -2.12 -1.51
C GLY A 36 0.98 -1.96 -0.37
N GLY A 37 0.95 -0.82 0.31
CA GLY A 37 1.89 -0.56 1.41
C GLY A 37 1.63 -1.42 2.64
N ALA A 38 0.38 -1.64 3.02
CA ALA A 38 0.04 -2.47 4.19
C ALA A 38 0.48 -3.92 4.00
N ALA A 39 0.32 -4.49 2.79
CA ALA A 39 0.78 -5.83 2.50
C ALA A 39 2.32 -5.93 2.48
N ALA A 40 3.00 -4.90 1.98
CA ALA A 40 4.46 -4.82 1.99
C ALA A 40 5.03 -4.75 3.42
N LEU A 41 4.49 -3.87 4.26
CA LEU A 41 4.89 -3.77 5.67
C LEU A 41 4.52 -5.03 6.44
N ALA A 42 3.38 -5.68 6.18
CA ALA A 42 3.07 -6.95 6.83
C ALA A 42 4.19 -8.00 6.63
N VAL A 43 4.82 -8.06 5.46
CA VAL A 43 5.97 -8.94 5.21
C VAL A 43 7.18 -8.56 6.07
N GLU A 44 7.47 -7.27 6.20
CA GLU A 44 8.54 -6.78 7.07
C GLU A 44 8.28 -7.17 8.54
N HIS A 45 7.05 -6.98 9.03
CA HIS A 45 6.67 -7.33 10.40
C HIS A 45 6.70 -8.85 10.64
N VAL A 46 6.41 -9.68 9.63
CA VAL A 46 6.63 -11.14 9.69
C VAL A 46 8.12 -11.47 9.76
N ALA A 47 8.95 -10.81 8.94
CA ALA A 47 10.39 -11.06 8.92
C ALA A 47 11.07 -10.73 10.26
N HIS A 48 10.59 -9.69 10.95
CA HIS A 48 11.02 -9.31 12.29
C HIS A 48 10.42 -10.18 13.42
N GLY A 49 9.50 -11.09 13.11
CA GLY A 49 8.86 -11.97 14.10
C GLY A 49 7.77 -11.30 14.95
N GLU A 50 7.29 -10.14 14.52
CA GLU A 50 6.25 -9.38 15.23
C GLU A 50 4.83 -9.85 14.87
N LEU A 51 4.68 -10.43 13.67
CA LEU A 51 3.43 -10.98 13.17
C LEU A 51 3.54 -12.50 13.01
N VAL A 52 2.70 -13.24 13.75
CA VAL A 52 2.63 -14.71 13.72
C VAL A 52 1.26 -15.20 13.26
N PRO A 53 1.15 -16.36 12.59
CA PRO A 53 -0.14 -16.89 12.10
C PRO A 53 -1.09 -17.38 13.22
N GLY A 54 -0.59 -17.59 14.44
CA GLY A 54 -1.36 -18.05 15.59
C GLY A 54 -1.78 -16.90 16.52
N PRO A 55 -2.84 -17.07 17.32
CA PRO A 55 -3.21 -16.07 18.32
C PRO A 55 -2.21 -16.06 19.51
N PRO A 56 -1.86 -14.87 20.06
CA PRO A 56 -2.17 -13.53 19.55
C PRO A 56 -1.34 -13.18 18.31
N PHE A 57 -2.00 -12.76 17.22
CA PHE A 57 -1.35 -12.51 15.92
C PHE A 57 -0.22 -11.49 15.99
N LEU A 58 -0.39 -10.46 16.84
CA LEU A 58 0.66 -9.52 17.20
C LEU A 58 1.31 -10.01 18.49
N THR A 59 2.55 -10.44 18.42
CA THR A 59 3.27 -11.04 19.56
C THR A 59 3.36 -10.08 20.75
N ALA A 60 3.41 -8.76 20.48
CA ALA A 60 3.37 -7.71 21.49
C ALA A 60 2.11 -7.74 22.38
N MET A 61 0.98 -8.29 21.91
CA MET A 61 -0.26 -8.40 22.70
C MET A 61 -0.23 -9.50 23.75
N ALA A 62 0.82 -10.32 23.80
CA ALA A 62 0.96 -11.38 24.80
C ALA A 62 1.15 -10.85 26.24
N SER A 63 1.47 -9.56 26.40
CA SER A 63 1.58 -8.92 27.73
C SER A 63 0.97 -7.52 27.73
N PRO A 64 0.48 -7.01 28.89
CA PRO A 64 -0.04 -5.65 29.00
C PRO A 64 1.01 -4.57 28.65
N ALA A 65 2.27 -4.80 29.02
CA ALA A 65 3.37 -3.89 28.69
C ALA A 65 3.67 -3.86 27.19
N GLY A 66 3.68 -5.01 26.52
CA GLY A 66 3.85 -5.09 25.07
C GLY A 66 2.66 -4.47 24.32
N ALA A 67 1.43 -4.64 24.82
CA ALA A 67 0.24 -4.02 24.24
C ALA A 67 0.29 -2.48 24.33
N ALA A 68 0.77 -1.92 25.46
CA ALA A 68 0.97 -0.49 25.60
C ALA A 68 2.04 0.05 24.62
N GLY A 69 3.15 -0.69 24.44
CA GLY A 69 4.17 -0.37 23.44
C GLY A 69 3.62 -0.37 22.01
N LEU A 70 2.88 -1.42 21.64
CA LEU A 70 2.17 -1.52 20.35
C LEU A 70 1.24 -0.32 20.09
N LEU A 71 0.44 0.09 21.09
CA LEU A 71 -0.44 1.25 20.96
C LEU A 71 0.34 2.55 20.77
N HIS A 72 1.45 2.72 21.49
CA HIS A 72 2.33 3.87 21.32
C HIS A 72 2.92 3.93 19.91
N GLU A 73 3.36 2.79 19.35
CA GLU A 73 3.87 2.72 17.99
C GLU A 73 2.81 2.97 16.92
N ILE A 74 1.60 2.45 17.11
CA ILE A 74 0.46 2.77 16.23
C ILE A 74 0.20 4.28 16.24
N ALA A 75 0.25 4.91 17.42
CA ALA A 75 0.06 6.35 17.55
C ALA A 75 1.22 7.17 16.93
N TRP A 76 2.47 6.77 17.18
CA TRP A 76 3.66 7.52 16.78
C TRP A 76 4.04 7.29 15.31
N VAL A 77 3.87 6.09 14.79
CA VAL A 77 4.28 5.72 13.42
C VAL A 77 3.06 5.46 12.53
N GLY A 78 2.09 4.69 13.02
CA GLY A 78 0.91 4.30 12.24
C GLY A 78 -0.01 5.46 11.84
N ILE A 79 -0.25 6.42 12.74
CA ILE A 79 -1.07 7.61 12.43
C ILE A 79 -0.39 8.50 11.39
N PRO A 80 0.88 8.94 11.54
CA PRO A 80 1.56 9.71 10.50
C PRO A 80 1.59 9.01 9.15
N MET A 81 1.78 7.69 9.14
CA MET A 81 1.75 6.88 7.92
C MET A 81 0.38 6.95 7.22
N THR A 82 -0.69 6.85 7.99
CA THR A 82 -2.07 6.98 7.50
C THR A 82 -2.31 8.37 6.93
N LEU A 83 -1.90 9.43 7.65
CA LEU A 83 -2.05 10.81 7.21
C LEU A 83 -1.27 11.08 5.92
N ALA A 84 -0.05 10.56 5.79
CA ALA A 84 0.76 10.70 4.59
C ALA A 84 0.08 10.09 3.35
N LEU A 85 -0.55 8.91 3.49
CA LEU A 85 -1.30 8.29 2.40
C LEU A 85 -2.55 9.06 2.00
N LEU A 86 -3.31 9.55 2.99
CA LEU A 86 -4.49 10.38 2.73
C LEU A 86 -4.08 11.68 2.03
N ALA A 87 -3.02 12.33 2.48
CA ALA A 87 -2.48 13.54 1.88
C ALA A 87 -1.99 13.28 0.44
N ALA A 88 -1.20 12.23 0.21
CA ALA A 88 -0.71 11.87 -1.11
C ALA A 88 -1.86 11.51 -2.08
N GLY A 89 -2.84 10.73 -1.60
CA GLY A 89 -4.03 10.39 -2.38
C GLY A 89 -4.85 11.63 -2.74
N ALA A 90 -5.09 12.52 -1.78
CA ALA A 90 -5.80 13.78 -2.01
C ALA A 90 -5.05 14.69 -2.99
N ALA A 91 -3.74 14.87 -2.82
CA ALA A 91 -2.91 15.67 -3.71
C ALA A 91 -2.94 15.12 -5.15
N MET A 92 -2.84 13.80 -5.32
CA MET A 92 -2.90 13.16 -6.63
C MET A 92 -4.27 13.39 -7.30
N VAL A 93 -5.37 13.28 -6.56
CA VAL A 93 -6.72 13.58 -7.08
C VAL A 93 -6.87 15.05 -7.46
N LEU A 94 -6.36 15.98 -6.63
CA LEU A 94 -6.39 17.41 -6.94
C LEU A 94 -5.60 17.74 -8.21
N VAL A 95 -4.41 17.15 -8.38
CA VAL A 95 -3.60 17.31 -9.59
C VAL A 95 -4.32 16.71 -10.80
N TYR A 96 -4.94 15.54 -10.64
CA TYR A 96 -5.70 14.90 -11.72
C TYR A 96 -6.86 15.78 -12.22
N GLU A 97 -7.68 16.26 -11.30
CA GLU A 97 -8.81 17.15 -11.61
C GLU A 97 -8.34 18.49 -12.21
N LYS A 98 -7.29 19.09 -11.65
CA LYS A 98 -6.82 20.42 -12.09
C LYS A 98 -6.02 20.41 -13.39
N MET A 99 -5.18 19.38 -13.63
CA MET A 99 -4.23 19.36 -14.76
C MET A 99 -4.65 18.47 -15.92
N ILE A 100 -5.34 17.35 -15.67
CA ILE A 100 -5.63 16.37 -16.72
C ILE A 100 -7.00 16.65 -17.37
N MET A 101 -7.99 17.14 -16.62
CA MET A 101 -9.30 17.48 -17.18
C MET A 101 -9.31 18.80 -17.97
N THR A 102 -8.33 19.69 -17.76
CA THR A 102 -8.21 20.99 -18.44
C THR A 102 -7.47 20.92 -19.78
N ARG A 103 -6.74 19.84 -20.10
CA ARG A 103 -6.07 19.68 -21.40
C ARG A 103 -6.94 18.98 -22.45
N LYS A 104 -7.79 19.81 -23.07
CA LYS A 104 -8.14 19.88 -24.50
C LYS A 104 -7.33 19.22 -25.62
N THR A 105 -6.09 18.77 -25.45
CA THR A 105 -5.18 18.72 -26.63
C THR A 105 -3.97 17.79 -26.46
N GLY A 106 -3.77 16.90 -27.45
CA GLY A 106 -2.63 15.99 -27.59
C GLY A 106 -3.00 14.50 -27.57
N ARG A 107 -3.98 14.07 -28.38
CA ARG A 107 -4.66 12.78 -28.22
C ARG A 107 -3.92 11.57 -28.82
N ASP A 108 -2.80 11.73 -29.50
CA ASP A 108 -2.36 10.66 -30.41
C ASP A 108 -1.17 9.84 -29.89
N ALA A 109 -0.18 10.48 -29.24
CA ALA A 109 0.95 9.76 -28.61
C ALA A 109 0.57 9.09 -27.27
N VAL A 110 -0.31 9.73 -26.49
CA VAL A 110 -0.81 9.17 -25.22
C VAL A 110 -1.79 8.03 -25.47
N ALA A 111 -2.57 8.05 -26.55
CA ALA A 111 -3.55 6.99 -26.86
C ALA A 111 -2.88 5.64 -27.13
N GLN A 112 -1.73 5.61 -27.79
CA GLN A 112 -1.01 4.36 -28.10
C GLN A 112 -0.41 3.74 -26.83
N LEU A 113 0.18 4.55 -25.94
CA LEU A 113 0.66 4.09 -24.63
C LEU A 113 -0.50 3.73 -23.68
N ARG A 114 -1.66 4.41 -23.77
CA ARG A 114 -2.86 4.11 -22.98
C ARG A 114 -3.38 2.69 -23.20
N GLY A 115 -3.23 2.15 -24.41
CA GLY A 115 -3.62 0.77 -24.73
C GLY A 115 -2.77 -0.26 -23.98
N ILE A 116 -1.46 -0.06 -23.89
CA ILE A 116 -0.54 -0.95 -23.15
C ILE A 116 -0.72 -0.76 -21.64
N TYR A 117 -0.81 0.50 -21.18
CA TYR A 117 -0.99 0.83 -19.75
C TYR A 117 -2.31 0.32 -19.17
N SER A 118 -3.41 0.37 -19.93
CA SER A 118 -4.71 -0.14 -19.46
C SER A 118 -4.80 -1.67 -19.55
N LYS A 119 -4.20 -2.30 -20.57
CA LYS A 119 -4.23 -3.75 -20.77
C LYS A 119 -3.59 -4.52 -19.61
N TYR A 120 -2.52 -4.00 -19.04
CA TYR A 120 -1.80 -4.64 -17.93
C TYR A 120 -2.06 -3.99 -16.57
N LYS A 121 -3.02 -3.06 -16.46
CA LYS A 121 -3.31 -2.32 -15.22
C LYS A 121 -2.05 -1.76 -14.55
N PHE A 122 -1.11 -1.24 -15.33
CA PHE A 122 0.13 -0.67 -14.76
C PHE A 122 -0.15 0.48 -13.79
N GLY A 123 -1.27 1.19 -13.96
CA GLY A 123 -1.73 2.17 -12.98
C GLY A 123 -2.04 1.57 -11.60
N LEU A 124 -2.58 0.35 -11.53
CA LEU A 124 -2.81 -0.35 -10.26
C LEU A 124 -1.47 -0.66 -9.58
N LEU A 125 -0.54 -1.28 -10.31
CA LEU A 125 0.78 -1.62 -9.77
C LEU A 125 1.53 -0.36 -9.30
N ALA A 126 1.53 0.70 -10.11
CA ALA A 126 2.17 1.97 -9.77
C ALA A 126 1.60 2.57 -8.48
N LEU A 127 0.27 2.54 -8.30
CA LEU A 127 -0.37 3.01 -7.06
C LEU A 127 0.02 2.17 -5.85
N MET A 128 0.07 0.84 -5.99
CA MET A 128 0.49 -0.05 -4.92
C MET A 128 1.95 0.18 -4.52
N LEU A 129 2.84 0.33 -5.50
CA LEU A 129 4.25 0.63 -5.27
C LEU A 129 4.46 2.02 -4.67
N ALA A 130 3.68 3.02 -5.10
CA ALA A 130 3.71 4.36 -4.51
C ALA A 130 3.27 4.32 -3.03
N GLY A 131 2.19 3.60 -2.73
CA GLY A 131 1.76 3.40 -1.34
C GLY A 131 2.82 2.69 -0.49
N THR A 132 3.47 1.67 -1.04
CA THR A 132 4.60 0.97 -0.39
C THR A 132 5.75 1.94 -0.10
N ALA A 133 6.18 2.71 -1.08
CA ALA A 133 7.26 3.68 -0.92
C ALA A 133 6.95 4.73 0.15
N ILE A 134 5.73 5.29 0.15
CA ILE A 134 5.28 6.27 1.15
C ILE A 134 5.30 5.66 2.55
N MET A 135 4.74 4.45 2.72
CA MET A 135 4.68 3.81 4.02
C MET A 135 6.07 3.50 4.58
N VAL A 136 6.95 2.91 3.77
CA VAL A 136 8.34 2.62 4.16
C VAL A 136 9.09 3.90 4.51
N LEU A 137 8.91 4.96 3.71
CA LEU A 137 9.55 6.24 3.99
C LEU A 137 9.11 6.84 5.32
N VAL A 138 7.81 6.78 5.64
CA VAL A 138 7.30 7.27 6.92
C VAL A 138 7.76 6.38 8.07
N ASP A 139 7.73 5.06 7.92
CA ASP A 139 8.18 4.12 8.94
C ASP A 139 9.66 4.38 9.33
N ARG A 140 10.55 4.42 8.34
CA ARG A 140 11.98 4.72 8.57
C ARG A 140 12.22 6.16 9.01
N GLY A 141 11.46 7.12 8.49
CA GLY A 141 11.54 8.52 8.88
C GLY A 141 11.15 8.74 10.34
N MET A 142 10.05 8.13 10.79
CA MET A 142 9.60 8.22 12.18
C MET A 142 10.53 7.45 13.13
N GLY A 143 11.06 6.30 12.70
CA GLY A 143 12.11 5.58 13.43
C GLY A 143 13.38 6.42 13.60
N TRP A 144 13.79 7.13 12.55
CA TRP A 144 14.94 8.04 12.60
C TRP A 144 14.73 9.22 13.56
N LEU A 145 13.53 9.81 13.58
CA LEU A 145 13.17 10.83 14.58
C LEU A 145 13.17 10.27 16.02
N GLY A 146 12.95 8.96 16.17
CA GLY A 146 13.06 8.23 17.45
C GLY A 146 14.49 7.85 17.84
N GLY A 147 15.51 8.20 17.04
CA GLY A 147 16.92 7.92 17.31
C GLY A 147 17.46 6.63 16.67
N ALA A 148 16.66 5.91 15.88
CA ALA A 148 17.16 4.79 15.09
C ALA A 148 17.94 5.27 13.86
N PRO A 149 18.91 4.50 13.33
CA PRO A 149 19.53 4.83 12.06
C PRO A 149 18.51 4.74 10.92
N PHE A 150 18.55 5.70 9.99
CA PHE A 150 17.61 5.74 8.85
C PHE A 150 17.83 4.55 7.88
N TRP A 151 19.07 4.08 7.75
CA TRP A 151 19.44 2.99 6.86
C TRP A 151 20.25 1.93 7.59
N GLU A 152 19.72 0.72 7.66
CA GLU A 152 20.41 -0.47 8.16
C GLU A 152 20.54 -1.47 7.02
N TRP A 153 21.78 -1.85 6.68
CA TRP A 153 22.05 -2.87 5.67
C TRP A 153 21.76 -4.29 6.17
N THR A 154 21.72 -4.44 7.49
CA THR A 154 21.37 -5.65 8.21
C THR A 154 19.97 -5.52 8.75
N ALA A 155 19.10 -6.48 8.43
CA ALA A 155 17.80 -6.59 9.07
C ALA A 155 17.91 -7.56 10.25
N THR A 156 17.12 -7.31 11.29
CA THR A 156 17.01 -8.20 12.44
C THR A 156 15.89 -9.21 12.20
N GLY A 157 16.03 -10.44 12.71
CA GLY A 157 15.04 -11.51 12.53
C GLY A 157 15.41 -12.53 11.45
N MET A 158 14.41 -13.05 10.73
CA MET A 158 14.57 -14.18 9.80
C MET A 158 15.39 -13.85 8.54
N VAL A 159 15.50 -12.57 8.21
CA VAL A 159 16.17 -12.08 7.01
C VAL A 159 17.26 -11.13 7.45
N SER A 160 18.52 -11.52 7.26
CA SER A 160 19.69 -10.75 7.72
C SER A 160 20.10 -9.62 6.77
N SER A 161 19.51 -9.54 5.58
CA SER A 161 19.82 -8.52 4.55
C SER A 161 18.64 -7.57 4.34
N GLY A 162 18.85 -6.28 4.60
CA GLY A 162 17.85 -5.24 4.36
C GLY A 162 17.46 -5.11 2.88
N ALA A 163 18.42 -5.35 1.97
CA ALA A 163 18.15 -5.35 0.53
C ALA A 163 17.24 -6.52 0.11
N LEU A 164 17.47 -7.71 0.66
CA LEU A 164 16.62 -8.86 0.41
C LEU A 164 15.22 -8.63 0.98
N LEU A 165 15.12 -8.04 2.18
CA LEU A 165 13.85 -7.69 2.79
C LEU A 165 13.07 -6.70 1.91
N GLY A 166 13.73 -5.65 1.40
CA GLY A 166 13.12 -4.71 0.46
C GLY A 166 12.60 -5.37 -0.82
N VAL A 167 13.31 -6.35 -1.38
CA VAL A 167 12.83 -7.13 -2.53
C VAL A 167 11.61 -7.98 -2.15
N GLN A 168 11.63 -8.61 -0.98
CA GLN A 168 10.51 -9.42 -0.50
C GLN A 168 9.24 -8.58 -0.28
N MET A 169 9.38 -7.35 0.18
CA MET A 169 8.26 -6.41 0.36
C MET A 169 7.55 -6.05 -0.96
N LEU A 170 8.20 -6.22 -2.12
CA LEU A 170 7.57 -6.02 -3.43
C LEU A 170 6.69 -7.21 -3.86
N LEU A 171 6.93 -8.41 -3.30
CA LEU A 171 6.23 -9.63 -3.70
C LEU A 171 4.71 -9.52 -3.54
N PRO A 172 4.15 -9.05 -2.40
CA PRO A 172 2.69 -8.92 -2.27
C PRO A 172 2.07 -8.02 -3.34
N ALA A 173 2.71 -6.88 -3.64
CA ALA A 173 2.22 -5.96 -4.66
C ALA A 173 2.21 -6.60 -6.06
N LEU A 174 3.28 -7.33 -6.41
CA LEU A 174 3.39 -8.05 -7.68
C LEU A 174 2.37 -9.19 -7.78
N LEU A 175 2.16 -9.95 -6.69
CA LEU A 175 1.19 -11.05 -6.65
C LEU A 175 -0.25 -10.56 -6.78
N ILE A 176 -0.62 -9.51 -6.04
CA ILE A 176 -1.96 -8.90 -6.12
C ILE A 176 -2.19 -8.34 -7.53
N TRP A 177 -1.20 -7.64 -8.09
CA TRP A 177 -1.28 -7.12 -9.45
C TRP A 177 -1.44 -8.25 -10.49
N MET A 178 -0.62 -9.30 -10.41
CA MET A 178 -0.68 -10.44 -11.32
C MET A 178 -2.04 -11.13 -11.24
N GLY A 179 -2.56 -11.35 -10.03
CA GLY A 179 -3.90 -11.88 -9.80
C GLY A 179 -4.98 -11.01 -10.44
N ALA A 180 -4.90 -9.68 -10.28
CA ALA A 180 -5.85 -8.73 -10.87
C ALA A 180 -5.82 -8.71 -12.41
N VAL A 181 -4.66 -8.99 -13.03
CA VAL A 181 -4.51 -9.14 -14.49
C VAL A 181 -5.09 -10.48 -14.96
N VAL A 182 -4.84 -11.58 -14.25
CA VAL A 182 -5.36 -12.92 -14.59
C VAL A 182 -6.88 -12.96 -14.48
N LEU A 183 -7.45 -12.41 -13.40
CA LEU A 183 -8.90 -12.36 -13.19
C LEU A 183 -9.60 -11.58 -14.31
N GLN A 184 -9.02 -10.45 -14.74
CA GLN A 184 -9.55 -9.67 -15.85
C GLN A 184 -9.57 -10.47 -17.16
N LYS A 185 -8.49 -11.21 -17.47
CA LYS A 185 -8.46 -12.08 -18.66
C LYS A 185 -9.56 -13.14 -18.61
N LYS A 186 -9.79 -13.73 -17.42
CA LYS A 186 -10.84 -14.74 -17.20
C LYS A 186 -12.24 -14.16 -17.40
N GLU A 187 -12.49 -12.94 -16.91
CA GLU A 187 -13.77 -12.24 -17.08
C GLU A 187 -14.01 -11.86 -18.56
N ALA A 188 -12.99 -11.33 -19.24
CA ALA A 188 -13.06 -11.00 -20.67
C ALA A 188 -13.22 -12.24 -21.58
N GLY A 189 -12.75 -13.41 -21.13
CA GLY A 189 -13.02 -14.69 -21.78
C GLY A 189 -14.47 -15.13 -21.60
N ARG A 190 -14.97 -15.09 -20.36
CA ARG A 190 -16.38 -15.45 -20.03
C ARG A 190 -17.40 -14.61 -20.79
N ALA A 191 -17.17 -13.30 -20.89
CA ALA A 191 -18.06 -12.39 -21.61
C ALA A 191 -18.14 -12.67 -23.13
N ARG A 192 -17.07 -13.24 -23.73
CA ARG A 192 -17.04 -13.61 -25.14
C ARG A 192 -17.71 -14.94 -25.45
N THR A 193 -17.81 -15.84 -24.47
CA THR A 193 -18.49 -17.13 -24.61
C THR A 193 -19.99 -17.05 -24.32
N SER A 194 -20.46 -15.96 -23.69
CA SER A 194 -21.86 -15.71 -23.33
C SER A 194 -22.59 -14.75 -24.27
N ALA A 195 -21.94 -14.30 -25.34
CA ALA A 195 -22.47 -13.39 -26.37
C ALA A 195 -22.49 -14.13 -27.72
#